data_AF-A0A433RUM9-F1
#
_entry.id   AF-A0A433RUM9-F1
#
_cell.length_a   1.000
_cell.length_b   1.000
_cell.length_c   1.000
_cell.angle_alpha   90.00
_cell.angle_beta   90.00
_cell.angle_gamma   90.00
#
_symmetry.space_group_name_H-M   'P 1'
#
loop_
_entity.id
_entity.type
_entity.pdbx_description
1 polymer ?
#
loop_
_entity_poly.entity_id
_entity_poly.type
_entity_poly.pdbx_seq_one_letter_code
_entity_poly.pdbx_strand_id
1 'polypeptide(L)'
;MPLSFVAIIGIAVIIFGAIMRSAILIILGVNLIVAPISFFIGIMAGGGPDATIIDFFKGFLTFQLIPLLFLIFFIIRRSRKILGGATN
;
A
#
# COMPACT_ATOMS: atom_id res chain seq x y z
N MET A 1 17.19 8.68 -32.40
CA MET A 1 16.37 8.22 -31.26
C MET A 1 15.54 9.42 -30.80
N PRO A 2 14.19 9.36 -30.78
CA PRO A 2 13.41 10.57 -30.61
C PRO A 2 13.55 11.04 -29.16
N LEU A 3 13.77 12.35 -29.00
CA LEU A 3 13.97 13.03 -27.72
C LEU A 3 12.89 12.70 -26.67
N SER A 4 11.70 12.29 -27.13
CA SER A 4 10.58 11.82 -26.30
C SER A 4 10.91 10.59 -25.46
N PHE A 5 11.67 9.62 -25.99
CA PHE A 5 11.94 8.37 -25.27
C PHE A 5 12.92 8.58 -24.10
N VAL A 6 13.96 9.40 -24.32
CA VAL A 6 14.93 9.78 -23.28
C VAL A 6 14.26 10.61 -22.18
N ALA A 7 13.37 11.54 -22.56
CA ALA A 7 12.61 12.34 -21.59
C ALA A 7 11.67 11.47 -20.72
N ILE A 8 10.97 10.51 -21.33
CA ILE A 8 10.09 9.57 -20.61
C ILE A 8 10.89 8.73 -19.61
N ILE A 9 12.03 8.17 -20.03
CA ILE A 9 12.89 7.38 -19.14
C ILE A 9 13.45 8.26 -18.01
N GLY A 10 13.91 9.47 -18.32
CA GLY A 10 14.43 10.40 -17.31
C GLY A 10 13.40 10.77 -16.24
N ILE A 11 12.15 11.08 -16.65
CA ILE A 11 11.05 11.36 -15.73
C ILE A 11 10.72 10.10 -14.90
N ALA A 12 10.66 8.93 -15.53
CA ALA A 12 10.40 7.67 -14.82
C ALA A 12 11.46 7.38 -13.74
N VAL A 13 12.75 7.61 -14.04
CA VAL A 13 13.85 7.42 -13.08
C VAL A 13 13.76 8.42 -11.92
N ILE A 14 13.44 9.69 -12.17
CA ILE A 14 13.27 10.70 -11.13
C ILE A 14 12.10 10.35 -10.21
N ILE A 15 10.95 9.97 -10.78
CA ILE A 15 9.77 9.54 -10.03
C ILE A 15 10.07 8.27 -9.22
N PHE A 16 10.69 7.28 -9.84
CA PHE A 16 11.07 6.04 -9.17
C PHE A 16 12.03 6.30 -8.00
N GLY A 17 13.05 7.14 -8.20
CA GLY A 17 13.96 7.57 -7.14
C GLY A 17 13.27 8.34 -6.01
N ALA A 18 12.28 9.18 -6.33
CA ALA A 18 11.48 9.89 -5.35
C ALA A 18 10.57 8.94 -4.54
N ILE A 19 9.94 7.96 -5.21
CA ILE A 19 9.13 6.92 -4.56
C ILE A 19 10.00 6.09 -3.62
N MET A 20 11.18 5.65 -4.07
CA MET A 20 12.15 4.88 -3.27
C MET A 20 12.61 5.60 -2.00
N ARG A 21 12.54 6.95 -1.96
CA ARG A 21 12.86 7.74 -0.76
C ARG A 21 11.71 7.84 0.24
N SER A 22 10.48 7.50 -0.14
CA SER A 22 9.30 7.64 0.71
C SER A 22 8.78 6.28 1.17
N ALA A 23 9.07 5.92 2.42
CA ALA A 23 8.56 4.69 3.03
C ALA A 23 7.02 4.56 2.96
N ILE A 24 6.29 5.69 3.05
CA ILE A 24 4.84 5.70 2.93
C ILE A 24 4.39 5.31 1.52
N LEU A 25 5.04 5.83 0.47
CA LEU A 25 4.68 5.50 -0.92
C LEU A 25 5.01 4.05 -1.26
N ILE A 26 6.14 3.53 -0.77
CA ILE A 26 6.52 2.12 -0.93
C ILE A 26 5.46 1.22 -0.30
N ILE A 27 5.11 1.46 0.97
CA ILE A 27 4.13 0.64 1.69
C ILE A 27 2.73 0.79 1.09
N LEU A 28 2.37 1.98 0.61
CA LEU A 28 1.11 2.19 -0.11
C LEU A 28 1.06 1.37 -1.41
N GLY A 29 2.16 1.33 -2.17
CA GLY A 29 2.29 0.48 -3.35
C GLY A 29 2.15 -1.01 -3.02
N VAL A 30 2.79 -1.47 -1.94
CA VAL A 30 2.63 -2.84 -1.45
C VAL A 30 1.17 -3.13 -1.06
N ASN A 31 0.50 -2.21 -0.37
CA ASN A 31 -0.92 -2.36 -0.03
C ASN A 31 -1.79 -2.48 -1.29
N LEU A 32 -1.50 -1.70 -2.34
CA LEU A 32 -2.25 -1.74 -3.60
C LEU A 32 -2.04 -3.07 -4.35
N ILE A 33 -0.85 -3.64 -4.30
CA ILE A 33 -0.54 -4.94 -4.94
C ILE A 33 -1.17 -6.10 -4.15
N VAL A 34 -1.11 -6.05 -2.82
CA VAL A 34 -1.61 -7.13 -1.95
C VAL A 34 -3.14 -7.10 -1.82
N ALA A 35 -3.78 -5.93 -1.99
CA ALA A 35 -5.23 -5.77 -1.90
C ALA A 35 -6.05 -6.68 -2.83
N PRO A 36 -5.80 -6.76 -4.15
CA PRO A 36 -6.57 -7.62 -5.04
C PRO A 36 -6.39 -9.11 -4.71
N ILE A 37 -5.19 -9.53 -4.31
CA ILE A 37 -4.90 -10.92 -3.89
C ILE A 37 -5.69 -11.25 -2.62
N SER A 38 -5.60 -10.37 -1.63
CA SER A 38 -6.31 -10.51 -0.35
C SER A 38 -7.82 -10.50 -0.55
N PHE A 39 -8.33 -9.65 -1.43
CA PHE A 39 -9.75 -9.56 -1.78
C PHE A 39 -10.25 -10.85 -2.42
N PHE A 40 -9.49 -11.41 -3.36
CA PHE A 40 -9.81 -12.70 -3.97
C PHE A 40 -9.88 -13.82 -2.92
N ILE A 41 -8.89 -13.89 -2.02
CA ILE A 41 -8.87 -14.89 -0.94
C ILE A 41 -10.05 -14.70 0.02
N GLY A 42 -10.39 -13.45 0.35
CA GLY A 42 -11.59 -13.12 1.12
C GLY A 42 -12.87 -13.63 0.45
N ILE A 43 -13.03 -13.41 -0.86
CA ILE A 43 -14.18 -13.93 -1.61
C ILE A 43 -14.22 -15.46 -1.57
N MET A 44 -13.09 -16.13 -1.77
CA MET A 44 -13.03 -17.60 -1.73
C MET A 44 -13.39 -18.14 -0.33
N ALA A 45 -12.99 -17.44 0.73
CA ALA A 45 -13.34 -17.80 2.10
C ALA A 45 -14.81 -17.49 2.45
N GLY A 46 -15.37 -16.42 1.90
CA GLY A 46 -16.75 -15.96 2.14
C GLY A 46 -17.79 -16.52 1.17
N GLY A 47 -17.39 -17.31 0.17
CA GLY A 47 -18.27 -17.77 -0.91
C GLY A 47 -19.01 -19.09 -0.63
N GLY A 48 -18.79 -19.72 0.53
CA GLY A 48 -19.45 -20.97 0.90
C GLY A 48 -20.93 -20.77 1.27
N PRO A 49 -21.77 -21.81 1.14
CA PRO A 49 -23.21 -21.74 1.43
C PRO A 49 -23.52 -21.34 2.89
N ASP A 50 -22.64 -21.70 3.83
CA ASP A 50 -22.75 -21.35 5.25
C ASP A 50 -21.77 -20.24 5.67
N ALA A 51 -21.04 -19.66 4.72
CA ALA A 51 -20.00 -18.67 5.01
C ALA A 51 -20.60 -17.32 5.40
N THR A 52 -19.94 -16.67 6.36
CA THR A 52 -20.35 -15.34 6.84
C THR A 52 -19.44 -14.25 6.31
N ILE A 53 -19.86 -12.99 6.49
CA ILE A 53 -18.99 -11.84 6.22
C ILE A 53 -17.70 -11.87 7.05
N ILE A 54 -17.74 -12.52 8.22
CA ILE A 54 -16.57 -12.69 9.09
C ILE A 54 -15.54 -13.58 8.39
N ASP A 55 -15.97 -14.61 7.65
CA ASP A 55 -15.08 -15.51 6.94
C ASP A 55 -14.41 -14.82 5.74
N PHE A 56 -15.14 -13.92 5.08
CA PHE A 56 -14.53 -12.97 4.13
C PHE A 56 -13.42 -12.14 4.79
N PHE A 57 -13.71 -11.49 5.93
CA PHE A 57 -12.71 -10.64 6.60
C PHE A 57 -11.51 -11.44 7.12
N LYS A 58 -11.71 -12.68 7.59
CA LYS A 58 -10.60 -13.58 7.95
C LYS A 58 -9.71 -13.87 6.75
N GLY A 59 -10.30 -14.24 5.61
CA GLY A 59 -9.56 -14.49 4.37
C GLY A 59 -8.81 -13.24 3.87
N PHE A 60 -9.50 -12.10 3.84
CA PHE A 60 -8.93 -10.82 3.42
C PHE A 60 -7.77 -10.35 4.30
N LEU A 61 -7.95 -10.37 5.62
CA LEU A 61 -6.95 -9.86 6.55
C LEU A 61 -5.73 -10.77 6.68
N THR A 62 -5.82 -12.05 6.32
CA THR A 62 -4.68 -12.98 6.37
C THR A 62 -3.44 -12.43 5.66
N PHE A 63 -3.61 -11.77 4.50
CA PHE A 63 -2.52 -11.16 3.73
C PHE A 63 -2.50 -9.63 3.81
N GLN A 64 -3.66 -8.99 3.93
CA GLN A 64 -3.75 -7.53 3.95
C GLN A 64 -3.37 -6.90 5.30
N LEU A 65 -3.49 -7.63 6.42
CA LEU A 65 -3.30 -7.07 7.76
C LEU A 65 -1.89 -6.50 7.96
N ILE A 66 -0.85 -7.25 7.57
CA ILE A 66 0.53 -6.80 7.75
C ILE A 66 0.81 -5.51 6.95
N PRO A 67 0.55 -5.46 5.63
CA PRO A 67 0.65 -4.22 4.85
C PRO A 67 -0.11 -3.03 5.45
N LEU A 68 -1.34 -3.25 5.93
CA LEU A 68 -2.15 -2.19 6.54
C LEU A 68 -1.54 -1.68 7.85
N LEU A 69 -1.08 -2.56 8.73
CA LEU A 69 -0.46 -2.17 10.00
C LEU A 69 0.81 -1.34 9.77
N PHE A 70 1.63 -1.72 8.79
CA PHE A 70 2.79 -0.93 8.41
C PHE A 70 2.38 0.45 7.88
N LEU A 71 1.36 0.52 7.03
CA LEU A 71 0.89 1.80 6.49
C LEU A 71 0.41 2.74 7.61
N ILE A 72 -0.41 2.22 8.53
CA ILE A 72 -0.91 2.96 9.70
C ILE A 72 0.26 3.44 10.56
N PHE A 73 1.23 2.57 10.87
CA PHE A 73 2.40 2.92 11.67
C PHE A 73 3.19 4.08 11.07
N PHE A 74 3.47 4.04 9.76
CA PHE A 74 4.26 5.08 9.09
C PHE A 74 3.48 6.40 8.97
N ILE A 75 2.16 6.35 8.76
CA ILE A 75 1.30 7.54 8.79
C ILE A 75 1.36 8.18 10.18
N ILE A 76 1.12 7.42 11.25
CA ILE A 76 1.17 7.95 12.63
C ILE A 76 2.55 8.53 12.95
N ARG A 77 3.63 7.83 12.59
CA ARG A 77 5.00 8.31 12.78
C ARG A 77 5.25 9.63 12.05
N ARG A 78 4.77 9.77 10.82
CA ARG A 78 4.90 11.00 10.03
C ARG A 78 4.07 12.14 10.62
N SER A 79 2.81 11.87 10.99
CA SER A 79 1.92 12.87 11.60
C SER A 79 2.48 13.42 12.91
N ARG A 80 3.04 12.56 13.77
CA ARG A 80 3.70 13.00 15.02
C ARG A 80 4.90 13.90 14.76
N LYS A 81 5.72 13.61 13.74
CA LYS A 81 6.85 14.48 13.37
C LYS A 81 6.39 15.85 12.87
N ILE A 82 5.28 15.92 12.14
CA ILE A 82 4.72 17.18 11.64
C ILE A 82 4.20 18.02 12.81
N LEU A 83 3.41 17.42 13.71
CA LEU A 83 2.84 18.11 14.87
C LEU A 83 3.91 18.56 15.89
N GLY A 84 4.93 17.73 16.14
CA GLY A 84 6.05 18.10 17.00
C GLY A 84 6.99 19.14 16.38
N GLY A 85 7.05 19.23 15.05
CA GLY A 85 7.80 20.28 14.35
C GLY A 85 7.08 21.63 14.28
N ALA A 86 5.75 21.65 14.43
CA ALA A 86 4.93 22.87 14.42
C ALA A 86 4.83 23.58 15.78
N THR A 87 5.38 22.97 16.84
CA THR A 87 5.34 23.46 18.23
C THR A 87 6.69 23.98 18.72
N ASN A 88 7.71 24.00 17.85
CA ASN A 88 9.02 24.62 18.05
C ASN A 88 9.22 25.73 17.02
#